data_AF-A0A932WY78-F1
#
_entry.id   AF-A0A932WY78-F1
#
_cell.length_a   1.000
_cell.length_b   1.000
_cell.length_c   1.000
_cell.angle_alpha   90.00
_cell.angle_beta   90.00
_cell.angle_gamma   90.00
#
_symmetry.space_group_name_H-M   'P 1'
#
loop_
_entity.id
_entity.type
_entity.pdbx_description
1 polymer ?
#
loop_
_entity_poly.entity_id
_entity_poly.type
_entity_poly.pdbx_seq_one_letter_code
_entity_poly.pdbx_strand_id
1 'polypeptide(L)' 'MPSIGSIVLPEFPLLLAPMEDVSDPPFRAVCKDKGADLMYTEFISS' A
#
# COMPACT_ATOMS: atom_id res chain seq x y z
N MET A 1 -15.57 3.07 -9.79
CA MET A 1 -14.35 3.33 -9.01
C MET A 1 -14.42 2.50 -7.74
N PRO A 2 -13.42 1.65 -7.45
CA PRO A 2 -13.37 0.89 -6.20
C PRO A 2 -13.31 1.81 -4.98
N SER A 3 -13.83 1.36 -3.84
CA SER A 3 -13.77 2.12 -2.59
C SER A 3 -13.54 1.21 -1.39
N ILE A 4 -12.84 1.74 -0.39
CA ILE A 4 -12.56 1.08 0.89
C ILE A 4 -13.01 2.04 2.00
N GLY A 5 -14.17 1.77 2.61
CA GLY A 5 -14.80 2.71 3.54
C GLY A 5 -15.06 4.07 2.88
N SER A 6 -14.47 5.14 3.43
CA SER A 6 -14.56 6.50 2.89
C SER A 6 -13.50 6.83 1.83
N ILE A 7 -12.62 5.90 1.49
CA ILE A 7 -11.52 6.11 0.54
C ILE A 7 -11.99 5.70 -0.87
N VAL A 8 -11.87 6.62 -1.82
CA VAL A 8 -12.14 6.37 -3.25
C VAL A 8 -10.83 6.11 -3.97
N LEU A 9 -10.76 4.99 -4.70
CA LEU A 9 -9.58 4.56 -5.45
C LEU A 9 -9.72 4.88 -6.95
N PRO A 10 -8.58 4.99 -7.68
CA PRO A 10 -8.61 5.13 -9.13
C PRO A 10 -9.23 3.89 -9.80
N GLU A 11 -9.53 3.98 -11.10
CA GLU A 11 -10.19 2.92 -11.86
C GLU A 11 -9.44 1.57 -11.83
N PHE A 12 -8.10 1.63 -11.89
CA PHE A 12 -7.20 0.49 -11.76
C PHE A 12 -6.23 0.72 -10.59
N PRO A 13 -6.63 0.40 -9.35
CA PRO A 13 -5.78 0.64 -8.19
C PRO A 13 -4.65 -0.39 -8.08
N LEU A 14 -3.44 0.09 -7.89
CA LEU A 14 -2.28 -0.73 -7.56
C LEU A 14 -2.05 -0.74 -6.05
N LEU A 15 -2.28 -1.90 -5.43
CA LEU A 15 -2.17 -2.08 -3.97
C LEU A 15 -0.87 -2.84 -3.65
N LEU A 16 -0.04 -2.30 -2.77
CA LEU A 16 1.16 -2.98 -2.28
C LEU A 16 0.83 -3.79 -1.03
N ALA A 17 0.87 -5.13 -1.15
CA ALA A 17 0.64 -6.06 -0.06
C ALA A 17 1.72 -5.97 1.04
N PRO A 18 1.37 -6.24 2.31
CA PRO A 18 2.37 -6.37 3.37
C PRO A 18 3.15 -7.68 3.18
N MET A 19 4.47 -7.57 3.18
CA MET A 19 5.40 -8.69 3.11
C MET A 19 6.47 -8.42 4.15
N GLU A 20 6.59 -9.31 5.14
CA GLU A 20 7.56 -9.21 6.24
C GLU A 20 8.98 -9.14 5.67
N ASP A 21 9.80 -8.24 6.23
CA ASP A 21 11.20 -7.98 5.84
C ASP A 21 11.40 -7.50 4.38
N VAL A 22 10.31 -7.27 3.63
CA VAL A 22 10.35 -6.76 2.24
C VAL A 22 9.69 -5.39 2.13
N SER A 23 8.52 -5.22 2.74
CA SER A 23 7.73 -3.97 2.67
C SER A 23 8.13 -2.95 3.75
N ASP A 24 9.44 -2.78 3.95
CA ASP A 24 10.02 -1.85 4.91
C ASP A 24 9.75 -0.36 4.54
N PRO A 25 10.04 0.62 5.42
CA PRO A 25 9.82 2.03 5.11
C PRO A 25 10.46 2.54 3.79
N PRO A 26 11.74 2.25 3.47
CA PRO A 26 12.33 2.70 2.21
C PRO A 26 11.73 2.02 0.97
N PHE A 27 11.42 0.71 1.01
CA PHE A 27 10.77 0.04 -0.13
C PHE A 27 9.39 0.63 -0.42
N ARG A 28 8.60 0.90 0.63
CA ARG A 28 7.29 1.55 0.47
C ARG A 28 7.39 2.96 -0.10
N ALA A 29 8.41 3.73 0.27
CA ALA A 29 8.65 5.04 -0.32
C ALA A 29 8.89 4.93 -1.84
N VAL A 30 9.73 3.97 -2.27
CA VAL A 30 9.96 3.71 -3.70
C VAL A 30 8.68 3.29 -4.41
N CYS A 31 7.90 2.36 -3.83
CA CYS A 31 6.64 1.93 -4.43
C CYS A 31 5.62 3.07 -4.55
N LYS A 32 5.57 3.98 -3.57
CA LYS A 32 4.72 5.19 -3.63
C LYS A 32 5.12 6.09 -4.80
N ASP A 33 6.41 6.36 -4.95
CA ASP A 33 6.93 7.19 -6.06
C ASP A 33 6.71 6.53 -7.44
N LYS A 34 6.57 5.20 -7.47
CA LYS A 34 6.28 4.42 -8.69
C LYS A 34 4.79 4.24 -8.97
N GLY A 35 3.90 4.82 -8.17
CA GLY A 35 2.46 4.81 -8.43
C GLY A 35 1.66 3.73 -7.70
N ALA A 36 2.12 3.25 -6.54
CA ALA A 36 1.26 2.48 -5.64
C ALA A 36 0.20 3.40 -4.99
N ASP A 37 -1.07 3.07 -5.18
CA ASP A 37 -2.22 3.88 -4.73
C ASP A 37 -2.56 3.65 -3.25
N LEU A 38 -2.28 2.44 -2.76
CA LEU A 38 -2.45 2.07 -1.35
C LEU A 38 -1.32 1.14 -0.95
N MET A 39 -0.81 1.30 0.27
CA MET A 39 0.25 0.46 0.84
C MET A 39 -0.13 0.08 2.26
N TYR A 40 0.16 -1.15 2.65
CA TYR A 40 -0.01 -1.64 4.01
C TYR A 40 1.30 -1.53 4.81
N THR A 41 1.21 -1.41 6.13
CA THR A 41 2.34 -1.62 7.06
C THR A 41 2.43 -3.09 7.44
N GLU A 42 3.58 -3.53 7.94
CA GLU A 42 3.72 -4.84 8.57
C GLU A 42 2.79 -4.97 9.79
N PHE A 43 2.52 -6.22 10.19
CA PHE A 43 1.74 -6.50 11.39
C PHE A 43 2.51 -6.04 12.62
N ILE A 44 1.84 -5.26 13.47
CA ILE A 44 2.40 -4.87 14.76
C ILE A 44 2.08 -5.99 15.75
N SER A 45 3.10 -6.66 16.29
CA SER A 45 2.91 -7.59 17.41
C SER A 45 2.40 -6.79 18.60
N SER A 46 1.19 -7.11 19.07
CA SER A 46 0.67 -6.59 20.36
C SER A 46 1.35 -7.25 21.54
#